data_AF-A0A432FHX0-F1
#
_entry.id   AF-A0A432FHX0-F1
#
_cell.length_a   1.000
_cell.length_b   1.000
_cell.length_c   1.000
_cell.angle_alpha   90.00
_cell.angle_beta   90.00
_cell.angle_gamma   90.00
#
_symmetry.space_group_name_H-M   'P 1'
#
loop_
_entity.id
_entity.type
_entity.pdbx_description
1 polymer ?
#
loop_
_entity_poly.entity_id
_entity_poly.type
_entity_poly.pdbx_seq_one_letter_code
_entity_poly.pdbx_strand_id
1 'polypeptide(L)' 'MSLSGKLEKDVKATTANKLLVICIDRDDDLGRKTGIPTPVVGRDACIEAAQRLAL' A
#
# COMPACT_ATOMS: atom_id res chain seq x y z
N MET A 1 -9.46 12.48 24.02
CA MET A 1 -8.90 11.12 23.83
C MET A 1 -8.04 10.78 25.04
N SER A 2 -8.17 9.58 25.59
CA SER A 2 -7.34 9.12 26.71
C SER A 2 -5.86 9.03 26.29
N LEU A 3 -4.95 9.34 27.21
CA LEU A 3 -3.49 9.20 27.04
C LEU A 3 -3.12 7.77 26.62
N SER A 4 -3.83 6.78 27.16
CA SER A 4 -3.66 5.35 26.83
C SER A 4 -4.03 5.06 25.38
N GLY A 5 -5.14 5.62 24.90
CA GLY A 5 -5.59 5.42 23.52
C GLY A 5 -4.68 6.07 22.48
N LYS A 6 -3.98 7.15 22.85
CA LYS A 6 -2.95 7.75 22.00
C LYS A 6 -1.71 6.85 21.91
N LEU A 7 -1.23 6.35 23.06
CA LEU A 7 -0.07 5.45 23.12
C LEU A 7 -0.28 4.18 22.29
N GLU A 8 -1.44 3.55 22.41
CA GLU A 8 -1.77 2.34 21.64
C GLU A 8 -1.76 2.61 20.13
N LYS A 9 -2.31 3.75 19.70
CA LYS A 9 -2.35 4.15 18.29
C LYS A 9 -0.96 4.42 17.74
N ASP A 10 -0.11 5.09 18.52
CA ASP A 10 1.26 5.43 18.14
C ASP A 10 2.14 4.16 18.04
N VAL A 11 1.97 3.19 18.94
CA VAL A 11 2.65 1.88 18.87
C VAL A 11 2.22 1.07 17.65
N LYS A 12 0.91 1.07 17.35
CA LYS A 12 0.36 0.38 16.17
C LYS A 12 0.86 1.01 14.86
N ALA A 13 0.91 2.34 14.79
CA ALA A 13 1.46 3.07 13.66
C ALA A 13 2.97 2.80 13.48
N THR A 14 3.73 2.75 14.59
CA THR A 14 5.17 2.45 14.55
C THR A 14 5.45 1.03 14.05
N THR A 15 4.62 0.05 14.43
CA THR A 15 4.74 -1.32 13.91
C THR A 15 4.40 -1.40 12.42
N ALA A 16 3.41 -0.65 11.96
CA ALA A 16 3.07 -0.56 10.54
C ALA A 16 4.21 0.04 9.69
N ASN A 17 5.04 0.92 10.26
CA ASN A 17 6.21 1.49 9.56
C ASN A 17 7.32 0.47 9.27
N LYS A 18 7.25 -0.76 9.82
CA LYS A 18 8.19 -1.86 9.51
C LYS A 18 7.70 -2.77 8.39
N LEU A 19 6.60 -2.43 7.71
CA LEU A 19 6.01 -3.24 6.65
C LEU A 19 6.41 -2.72 5.28
N LEU A 20 7.15 -3.55 4.53
CA LEU A 20 7.38 -3.34 3.10
C LEU A 20 6.22 -3.97 2.32
N VAL A 21 5.56 -3.16 1.49
CA VAL A 21 4.47 -3.60 0.61
C VAL A 21 4.93 -3.45 -0.82
N ILE A 22 4.84 -4.52 -1.61
CA ILE A 22 5.22 -4.54 -3.03
C ILE A 22 4.14 -5.29 -3.82
N CYS A 23 3.68 -4.72 -4.93
CA CYS A 23 2.83 -5.41 -5.91
C CYS A 23 3.70 -6.00 -7.02
N ILE A 24 3.68 -7.32 -7.14
CA ILE A 24 4.32 -8.06 -8.24
C ILE A 24 3.22 -8.55 -9.16
N ASP A 25 3.24 -8.07 -10.39
CA ASP A 25 2.25 -8.33 -11.43
C ASP A 25 2.85 -9.28 -12.47
N ARG A 26 2.47 -10.55 -12.40
CA ARG A 26 3.10 -11.59 -13.22
C ARG A 26 2.60 -11.59 -14.65
N ASP A 27 1.31 -11.29 -14.83
CA ASP A 27 0.66 -11.29 -16.12
C ASP A 27 0.65 -9.91 -16.79
N ASP A 28 1.23 -8.89 -16.16
CA ASP A 28 1.35 -7.52 -16.68
C ASP A 28 -0.03 -6.87 -16.89
N ASP A 29 -1.00 -7.25 -16.06
CA ASP A 29 -2.34 -6.69 -16.14
C ASP A 29 -2.38 -5.23 -15.69
N LEU A 30 -1.60 -4.86 -14.69
CA LEU A 30 -1.46 -3.49 -14.26
C LEU A 30 -0.80 -2.63 -15.35
N GLY A 31 0.31 -3.11 -15.93
CA GLY A 31 1.02 -2.39 -16.98
C GLY A 31 0.15 -2.19 -18.22
N ARG A 32 -0.49 -3.27 -18.72
CA ARG A 32 -1.30 -3.21 -19.94
C ARG A 32 -2.61 -2.45 -19.79
N LYS A 33 -3.27 -2.53 -18.63
CA LYS A 33 -4.60 -1.91 -18.43
C LYS A 33 -4.52 -0.48 -17.88
N THR A 34 -3.47 -0.15 -17.12
CA THR A 34 -3.38 1.14 -16.42
C THR A 34 -2.18 2.00 -16.83
N GLY A 35 -1.19 1.43 -17.52
CA GLY A 35 0.07 2.11 -17.86
C GLY A 35 1.03 2.26 -16.68
N ILE A 36 0.74 1.66 -15.51
CA ILE A 36 1.59 1.72 -14.33
C ILE A 36 2.63 0.60 -14.41
N PRO A 37 3.95 0.91 -14.44
CA PRO A 37 4.98 -0.10 -14.47
C PRO A 37 5.10 -0.82 -13.12
N THR A 38 5.35 -2.12 -13.17
CA THR A 38 5.56 -2.98 -12.00
C THR A 38 7.05 -3.35 -11.88
N PRO A 39 7.57 -3.61 -10.66
CA PRO A 39 6.86 -3.72 -9.38
C PRO A 39 6.49 -2.36 -8.76
N VAL A 40 5.28 -2.26 -8.20
CA VAL A 40 4.84 -1.08 -7.44
C VAL A 40 5.29 -1.24 -5.99
N VAL A 41 5.95 -0.21 -5.44
CA VAL A 41 6.52 -0.24 -4.09
C VAL A 41 5.83 0.79 -3.20
N GLY A 42 5.42 0.35 -2.01
CA GLY A 42 4.76 1.19 -1.01
C GLY A 42 3.25 0.95 -0.94
N ARG A 43 2.70 1.03 0.28
CA ARG A 43 1.27 0.75 0.54
C ARG A 43 0.35 1.64 -0.31
N ASP A 44 0.56 2.95 -0.27
CA ASP A 44 -0.34 3.90 -0.92
C ASP A 44 -0.26 3.80 -2.44
N ALA A 45 0.95 3.60 -2.99
CA ALA A 45 1.15 3.37 -4.41
C ALA A 45 0.44 2.08 -4.89
N CYS A 46 0.51 1.00 -4.11
CA CYS A 46 -0.22 -0.24 -4.42
C CYS A 46 -1.75 -0.05 -4.38
N ILE A 47 -2.26 0.77 -3.45
CA ILE A 47 -3.69 1.07 -3.37
C ILE A 47 -4.14 1.89 -4.58
N GLU A 48 -3.39 2.93 -4.95
CA GLU A 48 -3.68 3.75 -6.13
C GLU A 48 -3.64 2.92 -7.42
N ALA A 49 -2.62 2.07 -7.57
CA ALA A 49 -2.51 1.14 -8.69
C ALA A 49 -3.73 0.21 -8.81
N ALA A 50 -4.17 -0.38 -7.69
CA ALA A 50 -5.34 -1.24 -7.67
C ALA A 50 -6.64 -0.48 -8.00
N GLN A 51 -6.79 0.75 -7.50
CA GLN A 51 -7.95 1.60 -7.82
C GLN A 51 -8.02 1.94 -9.31
N ARG A 52 -6.88 2.26 -9.93
CA ARG A 52 -6.80 2.53 -11.37
C ARG A 52 -7.05 1.29 -12.24
N LEU A 53 -6.75 0.09 -11.73
CA LEU A 53 -7.02 -1.16 -12.43
C LEU A 53 -8.51 -1.56 -12.38
N ALA A 54 -9.24 -1.11 -11.36
CA ALA A 54 -10.64 -1.44 -11.14
C ALA A 54 -11.63 -0.48 -11.82
N LEU A 55 -11.16 0.66 -12.33
CA LEU A 55 -11.94 1.67 -13.06
C LEU A 55 -11.73 1.52 -14.57
#